data_AF-A0A9D8X162-F1
#
_entry.id   AF-A0A9D8X162-F1
#
_cell.length_a   1.000
_cell.length_b   1.000
_cell.length_c   1.000
_cell.angle_alpha   90.00
_cell.angle_beta   90.00
_cell.angle_gamma   90.00
#
_symmetry.space_group_name_H-M   'P 1'
#
loop_
_entity.id
_entity.type
_entity.pdbx_description
1 polymer ?
#
loop_
_entity_poly.entity_id
_entity_poly.type
_entity_poly.pdbx_seq_one_letter_code
_entity_poly.pdbx_strand_id
1 'polypeptide(L)'
;MNGKIAADRQTVVWDCRRIEKTKSKRGRIHTENIVNEYALHTREFLINKLNFLNGEVQKFIPATNEEHTGVVALDIKWKSGVHFIIYQTLWRGYYYAARNNEKISHTFHLGKLKKDSPVYLQRLINDIDNGRYDNKLTPHELYLKFVQEKGLTGYMNNTKWNKIFNIIRTIEEKTGKDISIMYKYIFDTDIPVYYWSVSQDEDLHENMYKYIEWLKIQPVACEYEYHGCLIEPKYTCYDYTSLFLEKMGAANLHYEYLQHEEAYIIYGYRINSDNV
;
A
#
# COMPACT_ATOMS: atom_id res chain seq x y z
N MET A 1 -60.62 18.95 -25.86
CA MET A 1 -59.95 17.83 -26.56
C MET A 1 -58.46 17.98 -26.35
N ASN A 2 -57.90 17.24 -25.40
CA ASN A 2 -56.48 17.22 -25.06
C ASN A 2 -55.87 15.94 -25.62
N GLY A 3 -54.77 16.05 -26.36
CA GLY A 3 -53.91 14.93 -26.75
C GLY A 3 -52.47 15.24 -26.38
N LYS A 4 -51.99 14.65 -25.27
CA LYS A 4 -50.58 14.58 -24.89
C LYS A 4 -50.07 13.18 -25.22
N ILE A 5 -49.05 13.08 -26.04
CA ILE A 5 -48.32 11.85 -26.34
C ILE A 5 -47.24 11.70 -25.27
N ALA A 6 -47.37 10.67 -24.42
CA ALA A 6 -46.33 10.27 -23.48
C ALA A 6 -45.48 9.16 -24.11
N ALA A 7 -44.18 9.43 -24.25
CA ALA A 7 -43.18 8.45 -24.65
C ALA A 7 -42.74 7.64 -23.43
N ASP A 8 -42.91 6.33 -23.53
CA ASP A 8 -42.65 5.35 -22.48
C ASP A 8 -41.13 5.19 -22.26
N ARG A 9 -40.68 5.35 -21.01
CA ARG A 9 -39.28 5.16 -20.57
C ARG A 9 -39.16 3.80 -19.92
N GLN A 10 -38.70 2.79 -20.67
CA GLN A 10 -38.25 1.54 -20.07
C GLN A 10 -36.96 1.78 -19.27
N THR A 11 -37.11 1.74 -17.95
CA THR A 11 -36.03 1.78 -16.97
C THR A 11 -35.70 0.34 -16.62
N VAL A 12 -34.53 -0.17 -17.02
CA VAL A 12 -34.10 -1.51 -16.63
C VAL A 12 -33.54 -1.42 -15.20
N VAL A 13 -34.37 -1.81 -14.24
CA VAL A 13 -34.00 -1.99 -12.83
C VAL A 13 -33.43 -3.41 -12.69
N TRP A 14 -32.13 -3.54 -12.42
CA TRP A 14 -31.55 -4.81 -11.99
C TRP A 14 -31.54 -4.84 -10.47
N ASP A 15 -32.41 -5.68 -9.92
CA ASP A 15 -32.55 -5.97 -8.48
C ASP A 15 -31.47 -7.00 -8.07
N CYS A 16 -30.64 -6.64 -7.08
CA CYS A 16 -29.49 -7.45 -6.61
C CYS A 16 -29.89 -8.64 -5.70
N ARG A 17 -31.10 -9.19 -5.82
CA ARG A 17 -31.54 -10.33 -5.00
C ARG A 17 -32.16 -11.45 -5.83
N ARG A 18 -31.35 -12.13 -6.66
CA ARG A 18 -31.61 -13.52 -7.04
C ARG A 18 -30.34 -14.20 -7.54
N ILE A 19 -29.71 -14.98 -6.66
CA ILE A 19 -28.72 -15.98 -7.06
C ILE A 19 -29.51 -17.24 -7.43
N GLU A 20 -29.79 -17.44 -8.72
CA GLU A 20 -30.15 -18.75 -9.23
C GLU A 20 -28.89 -19.42 -9.75
N LYS A 21 -28.37 -20.40 -8.99
CA LYS A 21 -27.35 -21.33 -9.46
C LYS A 21 -27.98 -22.25 -10.51
N THR A 22 -27.92 -21.89 -11.78
CA THR A 22 -28.20 -22.81 -12.88
C THR A 22 -27.04 -23.79 -13.01
N LYS A 23 -27.19 -24.99 -12.41
CA LYS A 23 -26.32 -26.13 -12.68
C LYS A 23 -26.56 -26.63 -14.10
N SER A 24 -25.70 -26.26 -15.04
CA SER A 24 -25.59 -26.95 -16.33
C SER A 24 -24.70 -28.19 -16.18
N LYS A 25 -25.21 -29.35 -16.61
CA LYS A 25 -24.50 -30.63 -16.64
C LYS A 25 -23.54 -30.66 -17.83
N ARG A 26 -22.27 -30.98 -17.54
CA ARG A 26 -21.15 -31.30 -18.48
C ARG A 26 -20.60 -30.11 -19.28
N GLY A 27 -19.34 -29.80 -18.97
CA GLY A 27 -18.49 -28.85 -19.67
C GLY A 27 -17.77 -27.97 -18.65
N ARG A 28 -16.44 -27.91 -18.68
CA ARG A 28 -15.65 -26.97 -17.87
C ARG A 28 -16.19 -25.55 -18.11
N ILE A 29 -16.90 -24.99 -17.14
CA ILE A 29 -17.23 -23.58 -17.12
C ILE A 29 -15.95 -22.89 -16.64
N HIS A 30 -15.26 -22.18 -17.53
CA HIS A 30 -14.37 -21.10 -17.09
C HIS A 30 -15.24 -20.17 -16.27
N THR A 31 -15.05 -20.13 -14.96
CA THR A 31 -15.62 -19.07 -14.12
C THR A 31 -14.93 -17.78 -14.56
N GLU A 32 -15.53 -17.10 -15.53
CA GLU A 32 -15.13 -15.74 -15.89
C GLU A 32 -15.21 -14.91 -14.61
N ASN A 33 -14.08 -14.36 -14.20
CA ASN A 33 -14.02 -13.53 -13.01
C ASN A 33 -14.92 -12.32 -13.25
N ILE A 34 -16.04 -12.23 -12.53
CA ILE A 34 -17.08 -11.20 -12.70
C ILE A 34 -16.49 -9.78 -12.67
N VAL A 35 -15.36 -9.56 -12.01
CA VAL A 35 -14.65 -8.27 -12.01
C VAL A 35 -14.15 -7.87 -13.41
N ASN A 36 -13.76 -8.84 -14.24
CA ASN A 36 -13.34 -8.62 -15.62
C ASN A 36 -14.52 -8.14 -16.46
N GLU A 37 -15.72 -8.69 -16.27
CA GLU A 37 -16.93 -8.23 -16.97
C GLU A 37 -17.26 -6.77 -16.61
N TYR A 38 -17.24 -6.42 -15.32
CA TYR A 38 -17.45 -5.04 -14.87
C TYR A 38 -16.39 -4.08 -15.43
N ALA A 39 -15.13 -4.53 -15.49
CA ALA A 39 -14.03 -3.74 -16.02
C ALA A 39 -14.15 -3.52 -17.54
N LEU A 40 -14.52 -4.56 -18.30
CA LEU A 40 -14.76 -4.48 -19.74
C LEU A 40 -15.94 -3.55 -20.04
N HIS A 41 -17.07 -3.70 -19.33
CA HIS A 41 -18.21 -2.80 -19.48
C HIS A 41 -17.82 -1.33 -19.17
N THR A 42 -17.03 -1.11 -18.12
CA THR A 42 -16.51 0.22 -17.77
C THR A 42 -15.65 0.80 -18.88
N ARG A 43 -14.74 -0.01 -19.43
CA ARG A 43 -13.87 0.36 -20.55
C ARG A 43 -14.67 0.74 -21.78
N GLU A 44 -15.59 -0.12 -22.21
CA GLU A 44 -16.43 0.08 -23.40
C GLU A 44 -17.32 1.32 -23.28
N PHE A 45 -17.91 1.53 -22.09
CA PHE A 45 -18.74 2.71 -21.84
C PHE A 45 -17.95 4.03 -21.97
N LEU A 46 -16.67 4.03 -21.59
CA LEU A 46 -15.85 5.24 -21.46
C LEU A 46 -15.01 5.55 -22.69
N ILE A 47 -14.50 4.54 -23.40
CA ILE A 47 -13.51 4.74 -24.48
C ILE A 47 -14.00 5.68 -25.59
N ASN A 48 -15.31 5.66 -25.88
CA ASN A 48 -15.95 6.51 -26.90
C ASN A 48 -16.53 7.81 -26.34
N LYS A 49 -16.42 8.05 -25.02
CA LYS A 49 -16.99 9.22 -24.33
C LYS A 49 -15.93 10.16 -23.75
N LEU A 50 -14.69 9.71 -23.69
CA LEU A 50 -13.56 10.48 -23.22
C LEU A 50 -12.72 10.92 -24.42
N ASN A 51 -12.27 12.16 -24.39
CA ASN A 51 -11.32 12.70 -25.35
C ASN A 51 -9.96 12.79 -24.64
N PHE A 52 -8.97 12.04 -25.12
CA PHE A 52 -7.64 11.99 -24.50
C PHE A 52 -6.55 12.42 -25.49
N LEU A 53 -6.89 13.26 -26.47
CA LEU A 53 -6.00 13.80 -27.50
C LEU A 53 -5.09 12.72 -28.11
N ASN A 54 -3.81 12.72 -27.74
CA ASN A 54 -2.77 11.82 -28.24
C ASN A 54 -2.45 10.66 -27.30
N GLY A 55 -3.27 10.45 -26.26
CA GLY A 55 -3.15 9.33 -25.34
C GLY A 55 -3.43 8.00 -26.03
N GLU A 56 -2.61 7.00 -25.78
CA GLU A 56 -2.73 5.67 -26.36
C GLU A 56 -3.40 4.73 -25.36
N VAL A 57 -4.53 4.14 -25.76
CA VAL A 57 -5.24 3.18 -24.93
C VAL A 57 -4.45 1.88 -24.87
N GLN A 58 -4.05 1.47 -23.67
CA GLN A 58 -3.30 0.25 -23.43
C GLN A 58 -4.20 -0.98 -23.50
N LYS A 59 -3.61 -2.14 -23.82
CA LYS A 59 -4.32 -3.43 -23.88
C LYS A 59 -4.91 -3.78 -22.52
N PHE A 60 -6.16 -4.22 -22.50
CA PHE A 60 -6.77 -4.76 -21.29
C PHE A 60 -6.10 -6.07 -20.87
N ILE A 61 -5.73 -6.17 -19.59
CA ILE A 61 -5.12 -7.36 -18.99
C ILE A 61 -6.11 -7.89 -17.94
N PRO A 62 -6.75 -9.06 -18.16
CA PRO A 62 -7.73 -9.60 -17.24
C PRO A 62 -7.09 -10.07 -15.93
N ALA A 63 -7.85 -10.04 -14.85
CA ALA A 63 -7.49 -10.74 -13.63
C ALA A 63 -7.51 -12.25 -13.88
N THR A 64 -6.41 -12.93 -13.55
CA THR A 64 -6.20 -14.36 -13.80
C THR A 64 -6.53 -15.26 -12.60
N ASN A 65 -6.63 -14.69 -11.39
CA ASN A 65 -6.98 -15.40 -10.16
C ASN A 65 -8.36 -14.95 -9.65
N GLU A 66 -9.14 -15.88 -9.09
CA GLU A 66 -10.44 -15.61 -8.47
C GLU A 66 -10.33 -14.74 -7.20
N GLU A 67 -9.15 -14.71 -6.56
CA GLU A 67 -8.89 -13.87 -5.37
C GLU A 67 -8.66 -12.39 -5.71
N HIS A 68 -8.45 -12.05 -6.98
CA HIS A 68 -8.28 -10.65 -7.39
C HIS A 68 -9.61 -9.91 -7.25
N THR A 69 -9.68 -9.03 -6.27
CA THR A 69 -10.86 -8.20 -5.99
C THR A 69 -10.98 -6.99 -6.92
N GLY A 70 -10.01 -6.78 -7.81
CA GLY A 70 -10.02 -5.69 -8.80
C GLY A 70 -9.07 -5.89 -9.97
N VAL A 71 -9.25 -5.07 -11.01
CA VAL A 71 -8.45 -5.06 -12.23
C VAL A 71 -8.44 -3.66 -12.85
N VAL A 72 -7.40 -3.33 -13.62
CA VAL A 72 -7.35 -2.09 -14.41
C VAL A 72 -8.34 -2.21 -15.58
N ALA A 73 -9.41 -1.42 -15.53
CA ALA A 73 -10.44 -1.38 -16.58
C ALA A 73 -9.97 -0.56 -17.80
N LEU A 74 -9.37 0.59 -17.53
CA LEU A 74 -8.89 1.51 -18.57
C LEU A 74 -7.53 2.05 -18.18
N ASP A 75 -6.60 2.01 -19.12
CA ASP A 75 -5.27 2.58 -19.01
C ASP A 75 -4.99 3.33 -20.31
N ILE A 76 -4.72 4.63 -20.20
CA ILE A 76 -4.38 5.50 -21.31
C ILE A 76 -3.02 6.11 -21.01
N LYS A 77 -2.06 5.97 -21.93
CA LYS A 77 -0.69 6.41 -21.76
C LYS A 77 -0.34 7.55 -22.69
N TRP A 78 0.29 8.59 -22.16
CA TRP A 78 0.85 9.69 -22.95
C TRP A 78 2.35 9.51 -23.19
N LYS A 79 2.89 10.22 -24.19
CA LYS A 79 4.33 10.23 -24.50
C LYS A 79 5.20 10.70 -23.34
N SER A 80 4.67 11.53 -22.44
CA SER A 80 5.36 11.94 -21.20
C SER A 80 5.55 10.78 -20.21
N GLY A 81 4.96 9.62 -20.47
CA GLY A 81 4.98 8.47 -19.58
C GLY A 81 3.94 8.54 -18.47
N VAL A 82 3.09 9.56 -18.45
CA VAL A 82 1.93 9.65 -17.55
C VAL A 82 0.80 8.76 -18.08
N HIS A 83 0.17 8.05 -17.17
CA HIS A 83 -0.99 7.19 -17.40
C HIS A 83 -2.21 7.75 -16.69
N PHE A 84 -3.37 7.72 -17.35
CA PHE A 84 -4.67 7.78 -16.70
C PHE A 84 -5.18 6.36 -16.48
N ILE A 85 -5.42 6.00 -15.22
CA ILE A 85 -5.81 4.64 -14.84
C ILE A 85 -7.19 4.67 -14.20
N ILE A 86 -8.07 3.76 -14.65
CA ILE A 86 -9.29 3.38 -13.96
C ILE A 86 -9.12 1.95 -13.45
N TYR A 87 -9.19 1.79 -12.13
CA TYR A 87 -9.17 0.52 -11.45
C TYR A 87 -10.58 0.14 -10.99
N GLN A 88 -11.06 -1.03 -11.38
CA GLN A 88 -12.41 -1.52 -11.09
C GLN A 88 -12.34 -2.67 -10.11
N THR A 89 -13.11 -2.58 -9.02
CA THR A 89 -13.40 -3.71 -8.12
C THR A 89 -14.83 -4.18 -8.30
N LEU A 90 -15.22 -5.25 -7.59
CA LEU A 90 -16.61 -5.71 -7.55
C LEU A 90 -17.61 -4.64 -7.09
N TRP A 91 -17.14 -3.71 -6.24
CA TRP A 91 -18.02 -2.80 -5.52
C TRP A 91 -17.89 -1.35 -5.98
N ARG A 92 -16.70 -0.93 -6.44
CA ARG A 92 -16.36 0.46 -6.71
C ARG A 92 -15.32 0.58 -7.82
N GLY A 93 -15.35 1.67 -8.55
CA GLY A 93 -14.24 2.09 -9.39
C GLY A 93 -13.39 3.15 -8.69
N TYR A 94 -12.15 3.28 -9.13
CA TYR A 94 -11.23 4.33 -8.72
C TYR A 94 -10.50 4.82 -9.94
N TYR A 95 -10.11 6.09 -9.96
CA TYR A 95 -9.26 6.62 -11.02
C TYR A 95 -8.20 7.57 -10.49
N TYR A 96 -7.08 7.61 -11.18
CA TYR A 96 -5.91 8.40 -10.81
C TYR A 96 -4.92 8.53 -11.98
N ALA A 97 -3.99 9.46 -11.85
CA ALA A 97 -2.82 9.57 -12.70
C ALA A 97 -1.66 8.77 -12.10
N ALA A 98 -0.91 8.07 -12.94
CA ALA A 98 0.26 7.30 -12.56
C ALA A 98 1.43 7.54 -13.51
N ARG A 99 2.65 7.26 -13.05
CA ARG A 99 3.87 7.20 -13.87
C ARG A 99 4.78 6.13 -13.28
N ASN A 100 5.44 5.34 -14.13
CA ASN A 100 6.29 4.23 -13.69
C ASN A 100 5.59 3.26 -12.72
N ASN A 101 4.31 2.98 -12.95
CA ASN A 101 3.43 2.17 -12.09
C ASN A 101 3.19 2.74 -10.67
N GLU A 102 3.58 3.99 -10.41
CA GLU A 102 3.32 4.66 -9.14
C GLU A 102 2.27 5.76 -9.31
N LYS A 103 1.37 5.88 -8.34
CA LYS A 103 0.32 6.89 -8.35
C LYS A 103 0.93 8.27 -8.06
N ILE A 104 0.64 9.24 -8.93
CA ILE A 104 1.10 10.63 -8.81
C ILE A 104 -0.04 11.63 -8.55
N SER A 105 -1.31 11.21 -8.57
CA SER A 105 -2.45 12.04 -8.15
C SER A 105 -3.11 11.51 -6.87
N HIS A 106 -4.10 12.25 -6.37
CA HIS A 106 -5.08 11.68 -5.45
C HIS A 106 -5.83 10.53 -6.13
N THR A 107 -6.33 9.60 -5.33
CA THR A 107 -7.27 8.59 -5.79
C THR A 107 -8.66 9.19 -5.74
N PHE A 108 -9.35 9.21 -6.88
CA PHE A 108 -10.73 9.64 -6.97
C PHE A 108 -11.65 8.43 -7.02
N HIS A 109 -12.78 8.51 -6.33
CA HIS A 109 -13.78 7.45 -6.33
C HIS A 109 -14.68 7.55 -7.56
N LEU A 110 -14.86 6.43 -8.24
CA LEU A 110 -15.85 6.25 -9.28
C LEU A 110 -16.98 5.41 -8.71
N GLY A 111 -18.12 6.06 -8.47
CA GLY A 111 -19.36 5.36 -8.15
C GLY A 111 -19.90 4.59 -9.37
N LYS A 112 -21.17 4.16 -9.29
CA LYS A 112 -21.84 3.56 -10.45
C LYS A 112 -21.77 4.51 -11.65
N LEU A 113 -21.40 3.99 -12.82
CA LEU A 113 -21.37 4.76 -14.06
C LEU A 113 -22.77 5.29 -14.37
N LYS A 114 -22.84 6.61 -14.55
CA LYS A 114 -24.01 7.38 -14.96
C LYS A 114 -23.69 8.14 -16.23
N LYS A 115 -24.71 8.74 -16.85
CA LYS A 115 -24.56 9.52 -18.08
C LYS A 115 -23.55 10.67 -17.94
N ASP A 116 -23.45 11.26 -16.75
CA ASP A 116 -22.58 12.38 -16.39
C ASP A 116 -21.18 11.96 -15.89
N SER A 117 -20.95 10.67 -15.59
CA SER A 117 -19.65 10.18 -15.13
C SER A 117 -18.44 10.58 -16.00
N PRO A 118 -18.53 10.60 -17.35
CA PRO A 118 -17.41 11.02 -18.19
C PRO A 118 -16.92 12.43 -17.91
N VAL A 119 -17.78 13.35 -17.45
CA VAL A 119 -17.40 14.75 -17.20
C VAL A 119 -16.32 14.87 -16.13
N TYR A 120 -16.41 14.09 -15.05
CA TYR A 120 -15.43 14.14 -13.96
C TYR A 120 -14.11 13.49 -14.36
N LEU A 121 -14.18 12.38 -15.12
CA LEU A 121 -13.00 11.69 -15.64
C LEU A 121 -12.25 12.58 -16.65
N GLN A 122 -13.01 13.29 -17.50
CA GLN A 122 -12.46 14.21 -18.49
C GLN A 122 -11.67 15.36 -17.85
N ARG A 123 -12.02 15.79 -16.63
CA ARG A 123 -11.25 16.82 -15.91
C ARG A 123 -9.81 16.36 -15.63
N LEU A 124 -9.65 15.14 -15.11
CA LEU A 124 -8.31 14.61 -14.85
C LEU A 124 -7.54 14.35 -16.15
N ILE A 125 -8.22 13.88 -17.21
CA ILE A 125 -7.60 13.71 -18.53
C ILE A 125 -7.14 15.06 -19.09
N ASN A 126 -7.97 16.11 -19.02
CA ASN A 126 -7.59 17.45 -19.45
C ASN A 126 -6.38 17.97 -18.65
N ASP A 127 -6.30 17.70 -17.34
CA ASP A 127 -5.13 18.05 -16.54
C ASP A 127 -3.86 17.35 -17.02
N ILE A 128 -3.95 16.06 -17.39
CA ILE A 128 -2.84 15.30 -17.98
C ILE A 128 -2.47 15.86 -19.35
N ASP A 129 -3.44 16.08 -20.23
CA ASP A 129 -3.26 16.65 -21.57
C ASP A 129 -2.57 18.02 -21.53
N ASN A 130 -2.91 18.84 -20.54
CA ASN A 130 -2.30 20.15 -20.31
C ASN A 130 -0.92 20.09 -19.62
N GLY A 131 -0.38 18.89 -19.40
CA GLY A 131 0.96 18.67 -18.83
C GLY A 131 1.06 18.90 -17.32
N ARG A 132 -0.06 18.97 -16.58
CA ARG A 132 -0.05 19.19 -15.11
C ARG A 132 0.81 18.18 -14.35
N TYR A 133 0.93 16.98 -14.88
CA TYR A 133 1.61 15.85 -14.25
C TYR A 133 2.98 15.51 -14.85
N ASP A 134 3.41 16.18 -15.92
CA ASP A 134 4.64 15.81 -16.66
C ASP A 134 5.90 15.90 -15.80
N ASN A 135 5.96 16.90 -14.90
CA ASN A 135 7.09 17.11 -13.99
C ASN A 135 6.81 16.61 -12.57
N LYS A 136 5.66 15.96 -12.33
CA LYS A 136 5.31 15.52 -10.99
C LYS A 136 6.10 14.27 -10.62
N LEU A 137 6.90 14.40 -9.57
CA LEU A 137 7.72 13.30 -9.06
C LEU A 137 6.85 12.14 -8.56
N THR A 138 7.28 10.92 -8.85
CA THR A 138 6.69 9.72 -8.26
C THR A 138 7.07 9.59 -6.78
N PRO A 139 6.33 8.81 -5.98
CA PRO A 139 6.73 8.50 -4.60
C PRO A 139 8.17 8.01 -4.49
N HIS A 140 8.64 7.14 -5.39
CA HIS A 140 10.04 6.71 -5.41
C HIS A 140 11.02 7.85 -5.72
N GLU A 141 10.73 8.70 -6.71
CA GLU A 141 11.57 9.85 -7.03
C GLU A 141 11.62 10.89 -5.90
N LEU A 142 10.48 11.13 -5.23
CA LEU A 142 10.41 11.97 -4.03
C LEU A 142 11.27 11.40 -2.92
N TYR A 143 11.21 10.08 -2.69
CA TYR A 143 12.05 9.39 -1.73
C TYR A 143 13.55 9.55 -2.06
N LEU A 144 13.96 9.32 -3.31
CA LEU A 144 15.37 9.46 -3.72
C LEU A 144 15.86 10.90 -3.57
N LYS A 145 15.02 11.86 -3.97
CA LYS A 145 15.31 13.28 -3.81
C LYS A 145 15.48 13.65 -2.33
N PHE A 146 14.60 13.15 -1.46
CA PHE A 146 14.70 13.37 -0.02
C PHE A 146 16.01 12.80 0.56
N VAL A 147 16.35 11.57 0.20
CA VAL A 147 17.61 10.92 0.62
C VAL A 147 18.82 11.76 0.19
N GLN A 148 18.81 12.26 -1.05
CA GLN A 148 19.88 13.11 -1.57
C GLN A 148 19.96 14.47 -0.86
N GLU A 149 18.83 15.16 -0.69
CA GLU A 149 18.77 16.48 -0.03
C GLU A 149 19.20 16.43 1.44
N LYS A 150 18.95 15.30 2.11
CA LYS A 150 19.36 15.06 3.50
C LYS A 150 20.77 14.47 3.63
N GLY A 151 21.46 14.20 2.51
CA GLY A 151 22.78 13.56 2.52
C GLY A 151 22.77 12.19 3.18
N LEU A 152 21.67 11.46 3.08
CA LEU A 152 21.50 10.14 3.70
C LEU A 152 22.15 9.05 2.82
N THR A 153 22.90 8.17 3.45
CA THR A 153 23.47 6.96 2.83
C THR A 153 22.71 5.74 3.33
N GLY A 154 22.28 4.87 2.41
CA GLY A 154 21.56 3.65 2.75
C GLY A 154 22.51 2.52 3.18
N TYR A 155 22.25 1.92 4.34
CA TYR A 155 23.01 0.80 4.90
C TYR A 155 22.23 -0.53 4.85
N MET A 156 20.93 -0.45 4.56
CA MET A 156 20.01 -1.59 4.61
C MET A 156 19.20 -1.73 3.32
N ASN A 157 18.74 -2.97 3.05
CA ASN A 157 17.79 -3.26 1.99
C ASN A 157 16.62 -4.10 2.54
N ASN A 158 15.54 -4.24 1.76
CA ASN A 158 14.35 -4.96 2.18
C ASN A 158 14.63 -6.41 2.59
N THR A 159 15.56 -7.08 1.92
CA THR A 159 15.93 -8.46 2.26
C THR A 159 16.52 -8.55 3.67
N LYS A 160 17.40 -7.62 4.04
CA LYS A 160 17.99 -7.59 5.38
C LYS A 160 16.96 -7.14 6.43
N TRP A 161 16.10 -6.16 6.12
CA TRP A 161 15.00 -5.78 7.01
C TRP A 161 14.06 -6.96 7.31
N ASN A 162 13.65 -7.69 6.27
CA ASN A 162 12.81 -8.88 6.45
C ASN A 162 13.49 -9.93 7.33
N LYS A 163 14.82 -10.11 7.22
CA LYS A 163 15.56 -11.00 8.13
C LYS A 163 15.50 -10.52 9.58
N ILE A 164 15.70 -9.23 9.85
CA ILE A 164 15.63 -8.65 11.19
C ILE A 164 14.24 -8.88 11.80
N PHE A 165 13.19 -8.49 11.09
CA PHE A 165 11.82 -8.64 11.60
C PHE A 165 11.41 -10.11 11.75
N ASN A 166 11.90 -11.01 10.88
CA ASN A 166 11.69 -12.44 11.06
C ASN A 166 12.44 -13.01 12.28
N ILE A 167 13.64 -12.52 12.59
CA ILE A 167 14.38 -12.89 13.80
C ILE A 167 13.57 -12.50 15.04
N ILE A 168 13.04 -11.27 15.07
CA ILE A 168 12.21 -10.78 16.18
C ILE A 168 10.96 -11.67 16.32
N ARG A 169 10.18 -11.83 15.25
CA ARG A 169 8.97 -12.68 15.26
C ARG A 169 9.25 -14.11 15.72
N THR A 170 10.35 -14.71 15.27
CA THR A 170 10.74 -16.07 15.69
C THR A 170 11.06 -16.15 17.19
N ILE A 171 11.67 -15.10 17.76
CA ILE A 171 11.92 -15.03 19.21
C ILE A 171 10.60 -14.89 19.95
N GLU A 172 9.73 -13.99 19.50
CA GLU A 172 8.40 -13.77 20.09
C GLU A 172 7.55 -15.05 20.05
N GLU A 173 7.48 -15.74 18.92
CA GLU A 173 6.78 -17.02 18.76
C GLU A 173 7.34 -18.13 19.66
N LYS A 174 8.68 -18.22 19.80
CA LYS A 174 9.33 -19.25 20.61
C LYS A 174 9.15 -19.02 22.11
N THR A 175 9.14 -17.75 22.53
CA THR A 175 9.15 -17.36 23.95
C THR A 175 7.76 -16.99 24.47
N GLY A 176 6.84 -16.65 23.58
CA GLY A 176 5.54 -16.07 23.92
C GLY A 176 5.64 -14.65 24.48
N LYS A 177 6.77 -13.96 24.28
CA LYS A 177 7.02 -12.61 24.81
C LYS A 177 7.33 -11.64 23.68
N ASP A 178 6.67 -10.49 23.69
CA ASP A 178 6.90 -9.41 22.74
C ASP A 178 8.26 -8.74 23.00
N ILE A 179 9.02 -8.49 21.93
CA ILE A 179 10.30 -7.80 21.98
C ILE A 179 10.07 -6.31 21.73
N SER A 180 10.66 -5.48 22.61
CA SER A 180 10.51 -4.03 22.52
C SER A 180 11.32 -3.48 21.35
N ILE A 181 10.66 -2.78 20.45
CA ILE A 181 11.24 -2.09 19.30
C ILE A 181 10.88 -0.61 19.28
N MET A 182 11.77 0.21 18.72
CA MET A 182 11.51 1.63 18.48
C MET A 182 12.18 1.99 17.16
N TYR A 183 11.48 2.66 16.26
CA TYR A 183 12.04 3.02 14.95
C TYR A 183 11.62 4.42 14.56
N LYS A 184 12.42 5.01 13.68
CA LYS A 184 12.16 6.31 13.08
C LYS A 184 12.18 6.17 11.57
N TYR A 185 11.19 6.71 10.87
CA TYR A 185 11.27 6.85 9.43
C TYR A 185 12.09 8.08 9.02
N ILE A 186 12.69 8.02 7.84
CA ILE A 186 13.52 9.13 7.31
C ILE A 186 12.75 10.45 7.19
N PHE A 187 11.43 10.41 7.07
CA PHE A 187 10.56 11.59 6.95
C PHE A 187 9.98 12.06 8.28
N ASP A 188 10.22 11.35 9.39
CA ASP A 188 9.76 11.76 10.70
C ASP A 188 10.60 12.93 11.22
N THR A 189 9.91 13.98 11.66
CA THR A 189 10.55 15.13 12.31
C THR A 189 10.85 14.86 13.78
N ASP A 190 9.97 14.10 14.43
CA ASP A 190 10.03 13.84 15.85
C ASP A 190 10.78 12.55 16.15
N ILE A 191 11.46 12.52 17.30
CA ILE A 191 12.09 11.30 17.79
C ILE A 191 11.02 10.50 18.52
N PRO A 192 10.78 9.23 18.15
CA PRO A 192 9.82 8.39 18.86
C PRO A 192 10.24 8.23 20.33
N VAL A 193 9.27 8.27 21.24
CA VAL A 193 9.51 8.21 22.69
C VAL A 193 9.04 6.90 23.34
N TYR A 194 8.31 6.06 22.59
CA TYR A 194 7.76 4.81 23.09
C TYR A 194 8.30 3.61 22.30
N TYR A 195 8.49 2.51 23.03
CA TYR A 195 8.73 1.20 22.44
C TYR A 195 7.39 0.52 22.14
N TRP A 196 7.35 -0.22 21.03
CA TRP A 196 6.24 -1.02 20.56
C TRP A 196 6.68 -2.48 20.38
N SER A 197 5.75 -3.39 20.10
CA SER A 197 6.07 -4.72 19.61
C SER A 197 5.79 -4.81 18.11
N VAL A 198 6.52 -5.68 17.41
CA VAL A 198 6.34 -5.86 15.95
C VAL A 198 4.92 -6.37 15.63
N SER A 199 4.33 -7.15 16.52
CA SER A 199 3.02 -7.78 16.34
C SER A 199 1.85 -6.80 16.52
N GLN A 200 2.04 -5.72 17.28
CA GLN A 200 0.98 -4.77 17.63
C GLN A 200 1.06 -3.43 16.87
N ASP A 201 2.14 -3.20 16.11
CA ASP A 201 2.32 -1.96 15.36
C ASP A 201 1.71 -2.05 13.95
N GLU A 202 0.57 -1.36 13.75
CA GLU A 202 -0.13 -1.30 12.46
C GLU A 202 0.59 -0.45 11.40
N ASP A 203 1.43 0.50 11.83
CA ASP A 203 2.17 1.40 10.94
C ASP A 203 3.43 0.70 10.38
N LEU A 204 3.95 -0.30 11.08
CA LEU A 204 5.13 -1.08 10.70
C LEU A 204 4.79 -2.27 9.80
N HIS A 205 4.61 -2.01 8.50
CA HIS A 205 4.39 -3.05 7.48
C HIS A 205 5.56 -3.16 6.48
N GLU A 206 5.70 -4.31 5.82
CA GLU A 206 6.90 -4.66 5.02
C GLU A 206 7.25 -3.64 3.92
N ASN A 207 6.24 -2.99 3.33
CA ASN A 207 6.46 -1.97 2.31
C ASN A 207 7.10 -0.67 2.86
N MET A 208 7.05 -0.47 4.17
CA MET A 208 7.60 0.70 4.86
C MET A 208 9.02 0.50 5.36
N TYR A 209 9.52 -0.74 5.44
CA TYR A 209 10.85 -1.02 5.98
C TYR A 209 11.96 -0.25 5.26
N LYS A 210 11.83 -0.05 3.95
CA LYS A 210 12.75 0.77 3.14
C LYS A 210 12.85 2.24 3.56
N TYR A 211 11.92 2.74 4.37
CA TYR A 211 11.93 4.12 4.84
C TYR A 211 12.45 4.25 6.27
N ILE A 212 12.77 3.14 6.96
CA ILE A 212 13.30 3.17 8.33
C ILE A 212 14.69 3.81 8.30
N GLU A 213 14.86 4.92 9.01
CA GLU A 213 16.14 5.58 9.25
C GLU A 213 16.98 4.73 10.21
N TRP A 214 16.39 4.37 11.36
CA TRP A 214 16.99 3.47 12.34
C TRP A 214 15.93 2.69 13.10
N LEU A 215 16.33 1.51 13.59
CA LEU A 215 15.54 0.62 14.44
C LEU A 215 16.37 0.30 15.69
N LYS A 216 15.82 0.58 16.87
CA LYS A 216 16.31 0.15 18.17
C LYS A 216 15.52 -1.08 18.62
N ILE A 217 16.25 -2.04 19.18
CA ILE A 217 15.69 -3.30 19.69
C ILE A 217 16.22 -3.47 21.11
N GLN A 218 15.31 -3.64 22.06
CA GLN A 218 15.61 -4.09 23.40
C GLN A 218 15.16 -5.55 23.52
N PRO A 219 16.09 -6.52 23.46
CA PRO A 219 15.76 -7.95 23.56
C PRO A 219 15.46 -8.38 25.00
N VAL A 220 14.89 -7.48 25.80
CA VAL A 220 14.44 -7.72 27.17
C VAL A 220 12.93 -7.53 27.16
N ALA A 221 12.20 -8.57 27.55
CA ALA A 221 10.75 -8.50 27.69
C ALA A 221 10.39 -8.45 29.17
N CYS A 222 9.63 -7.42 29.58
CA CYS A 222 9.17 -7.29 30.96
C CYS A 222 7.66 -7.49 31.04
N GLU A 223 7.23 -8.41 31.90
CA GLU A 223 5.83 -8.60 32.24
C GLU A 223 5.45 -7.73 33.42
N TYR A 224 4.26 -7.15 33.31
CA TYR A 224 3.65 -6.33 34.34
C TYR A 224 2.52 -7.10 35.02
N GLU A 225 2.66 -7.33 36.31
CA GLU A 225 1.60 -7.91 37.14
C GLU A 225 0.99 -6.80 38.01
N TYR A 226 -0.24 -6.41 37.69
CA TYR A 226 -0.98 -5.41 38.45
C TYR A 226 -1.58 -6.01 39.71
N HIS A 227 -1.23 -5.45 40.87
CA HIS A 227 -1.75 -5.88 42.16
C HIS A 227 -2.73 -4.86 42.79
N GLY A 228 -3.21 -3.86 42.03
CA GLY A 228 -4.03 -2.76 42.54
C GLY A 228 -3.22 -1.49 42.85
N CYS A 229 -3.88 -0.41 43.25
CA CYS A 229 -3.21 0.89 43.46
C CYS A 229 -2.39 0.99 44.77
N LEU A 230 -2.48 -0.01 45.66
CA LEU A 230 -1.87 0.03 47.00
C LEU A 230 -0.57 -0.79 47.11
N ILE A 231 -0.27 -1.59 46.09
CA ILE A 231 0.91 -2.44 46.04
C ILE A 231 1.63 -2.12 44.74
N GLU A 232 2.93 -1.86 44.84
CA GLU A 232 3.76 -1.65 43.66
C GLU A 232 3.62 -2.85 42.69
N PRO A 233 3.43 -2.60 41.40
CA PRO A 233 3.32 -3.65 40.43
C PRO A 233 4.61 -4.47 40.40
N LYS A 234 4.46 -5.77 40.15
CA LYS A 234 5.60 -6.66 40.03
C LYS A 234 6.03 -6.72 38.57
N TYR A 235 7.31 -6.49 38.34
CA TYR A 235 7.93 -6.65 37.03
C TYR A 235 8.73 -7.94 36.98
N THR A 236 8.45 -8.78 35.98
CA THR A 236 9.26 -9.98 35.69
C THR A 236 9.89 -9.80 34.31
N CYS A 237 11.21 -9.59 34.27
CA CYS A 237 11.93 -9.35 33.02
C CYS A 237 12.70 -10.60 32.58
N TYR A 238 12.68 -10.86 31.27
CA TYR A 238 13.35 -11.97 30.61
C TYR A 238 14.35 -11.40 29.60
N ASP A 239 15.62 -11.77 29.73
CA ASP A 239 16.69 -11.33 28.83
C ASP A 239 16.89 -12.36 27.71
N TYR A 240 16.61 -11.94 26.48
CA TYR A 240 16.79 -12.73 25.26
C TYR A 240 17.98 -12.26 24.42
N THR A 241 18.86 -11.42 24.98
CA THR A 241 20.04 -10.86 24.30
C THR A 241 20.87 -11.94 23.62
N SER A 242 21.26 -13.00 24.32
CA SER A 242 22.10 -14.06 23.74
C SER A 242 21.45 -14.73 22.53
N LEU A 243 20.14 -15.01 22.60
CA LEU A 243 19.39 -15.61 21.50
C LEU A 243 19.26 -14.65 20.30
N PHE A 244 19.03 -13.37 20.59
CA PHE A 244 18.99 -12.33 19.56
C PHE A 244 20.34 -12.19 18.85
N LEU A 245 21.44 -12.06 19.59
CA LEU A 245 22.78 -11.90 19.02
C LEU A 245 23.24 -13.12 18.23
N GLU A 246 22.91 -14.35 18.69
CA GLU A 246 23.17 -15.58 17.95
C GLU A 246 22.50 -15.54 16.56
N LYS A 247 21.21 -15.18 16.51
CA LYS A 247 20.44 -15.10 15.26
C LYS A 247 20.94 -13.97 14.35
N MET A 248 21.27 -12.81 14.92
CA MET A 248 21.84 -11.69 14.16
C MET A 248 23.20 -12.05 13.54
N GLY A 249 24.06 -12.72 14.31
CA GLY A 249 25.35 -13.24 13.84
C GLY A 249 25.19 -14.27 12.72
N ALA A 250 24.29 -15.24 12.89
CA ALA A 250 24.00 -16.25 11.86
C ALA A 250 23.47 -15.63 10.55
N ALA A 251 22.75 -14.52 10.64
CA ALA A 251 22.24 -13.79 9.48
C ALA A 251 23.25 -12.78 8.88
N ASN A 252 24.43 -12.62 9.48
CA ASN A 252 25.43 -11.62 9.14
C ASN A 252 24.85 -10.19 9.07
N LEU A 253 24.06 -9.83 10.08
CA LEU A 253 23.41 -8.53 10.20
C LEU A 253 24.21 -7.62 11.14
N HIS A 254 24.44 -6.38 10.69
CA HIS A 254 25.17 -5.39 11.47
C HIS A 254 24.24 -4.64 12.43
N TYR A 255 24.75 -4.32 13.61
CA TYR A 255 24.09 -3.55 14.67
C TYR A 255 25.16 -2.85 15.52
N GLU A 256 24.74 -1.84 16.28
CA GLU A 256 25.55 -1.17 17.29
C GLU A 256 24.85 -1.27 18.65
N TYR A 257 25.62 -1.41 19.73
CA TYR A 257 25.08 -1.43 21.08
C TYR A 257 25.09 -0.03 21.69
N LEU A 258 23.93 0.44 22.13
CA LEU A 258 23.74 1.72 22.81
C LEU A 258 23.72 1.48 24.33
N GLN A 259 24.89 1.63 24.97
CA GLN A 259 25.07 1.31 26.38
C GLN A 259 24.10 2.07 27.31
N HIS A 260 23.80 3.33 27.03
CA HIS A 260 22.90 4.14 27.87
C HIS A 260 21.42 3.75 27.76
N GLU A 261 21.04 3.08 26.67
CA GLU A 261 19.65 2.67 26.42
C GLU A 261 19.48 1.15 26.56
N GLU A 262 20.57 0.44 26.82
CA GLU A 262 20.64 -1.03 26.82
C GLU A 262 19.97 -1.66 25.58
N ALA A 263 20.12 -0.97 24.44
CA ALA A 263 19.43 -1.29 23.19
C ALA A 263 20.43 -1.53 22.05
N TYR A 264 20.00 -2.31 21.06
CA TYR A 264 20.73 -2.52 19.82
C TYR A 264 20.13 -1.67 18.72
N ILE A 265 20.92 -0.77 18.15
CA ILE A 265 20.49 0.08 17.03
C ILE A 265 20.99 -0.47 15.70
N ILE A 266 20.10 -0.46 14.72
CA ILE A 266 20.33 -0.88 13.35
C ILE A 266 19.95 0.29 12.45
N TYR A 267 20.87 0.72 11.60
CA TYR A 267 20.64 1.84 10.70
C TYR A 267 20.16 1.36 9.33
N GLY A 268 19.04 1.90 8.88
CA GLY A 268 18.65 1.89 7.48
C GLY A 268 19.34 2.99 6.69
N TYR A 269 19.44 4.18 7.29
CA TYR A 269 20.12 5.34 6.73
C TYR A 269 20.97 6.04 7.79
N ARG A 270 22.08 6.64 7.35
CA ARG A 270 22.87 7.58 8.16
C ARG A 270 23.27 8.78 7.34
N ILE A 271 23.43 9.92 8.00
CA ILE A 271 24.02 11.11 7.39
C ILE A 271 25.45 10.76 6.97
N ASN A 272 25.79 11.06 5.72
CA ASN A 272 27.14 10.87 5.24
C ASN A 272 28.05 11.93 5.88
N SER A 273 28.96 11.51 6.76
CA SER A 273 29.90 12.39 7.47
C SER A 273 30.82 13.19 6.54
N ASP A 274 30.96 12.72 5.29
CA ASP A 274 31.83 13.32 4.27
C ASP A 274 31.22 14.56 3.58
N ASN A 275 29.99 14.94 3.93
CA ASN A 275 29.29 16.13 3.38
C ASN A 275 29.20 17.30 4.37
N VAL A 276 30.01 17.29 5.45
CA VAL A 276 30.11 18.39 6.42
C VAL A 276 31.43 19.15 6.25
#